data_AF-A0A1M3CTR9-F1
#
_entry.id   AF-A0A1M3CTR9-F1
#
_cell.length_a   1.000
_cell.length_b   1.000
_cell.length_c   1.000
_cell.angle_alpha   90.00
_cell.angle_beta   90.00
_cell.angle_gamma   90.00
#
_symmetry.space_group_name_H-M   'P 1'
#
loop_
_entity.id
_entity.type
_entity.pdbx_description
1 polymer ?
#
loop_
_entity_poly.entity_id
_entity_poly.type
_entity_poly.pdbx_seq_one_letter_code
_entity_poly.pdbx_strand_id
1 'polypeptide(L)'
;MTTIDKLDISVYNMYAMRTRMIEQINQQFRLDQAASIPAQLQVLDIYPKMTELDILLGIVPLHTPWAYFFPPPAFRFIRRSPFSYRVVPSMGSYEEQEQEEKKLDNIPCTSAEELKEKEILKGCFREMEKLNNWLSFIVGRVGQFLQG
;
A
#
# COMPACT_ATOMS: atom_id res chain seq x y z
N MET A 1 53.34 -23.17 -15.53
CA MET A 1 52.91 -23.62 -14.18
C MET A 1 54.14 -23.73 -13.30
N THR A 2 54.25 -22.87 -12.28
CA THR A 2 55.32 -22.94 -11.27
C THR A 2 54.88 -23.86 -10.15
N THR A 3 55.56 -25.00 -10.00
CA THR A 3 55.36 -25.95 -8.89
C THR A 3 56.09 -25.46 -7.64
N ILE A 4 55.56 -25.82 -6.47
CA ILE A 4 55.90 -25.31 -5.14
C ILE A 4 57.41 -25.40 -4.83
N ASP A 5 58.12 -26.36 -5.41
CA ASP A 5 59.55 -26.60 -5.18
C ASP A 5 60.51 -25.53 -5.73
N LYS A 6 60.00 -24.53 -6.47
CA LYS A 6 60.80 -23.41 -7.01
C LYS A 6 60.74 -22.13 -6.15
N LEU A 7 60.11 -22.19 -4.99
CA LEU A 7 60.02 -21.04 -4.09
C LEU A 7 61.26 -20.93 -3.20
N ASP A 8 61.69 -19.70 -2.96
CA ASP A 8 62.83 -19.42 -2.09
C ASP A 8 62.51 -19.81 -0.64
N ILE A 9 63.53 -20.19 0.13
CA ILE A 9 63.39 -20.67 1.52
C ILE A 9 62.75 -19.60 2.43
N SER A 10 62.93 -18.33 2.07
CA SER A 10 62.29 -17.17 2.69
C SER A 10 60.76 -17.25 2.64
N VAL A 11 60.19 -17.79 1.55
CA VAL A 11 58.74 -17.96 1.38
C VAL A 11 58.20 -19.03 2.33
N TYR A 12 58.93 -20.13 2.52
CA TYR A 12 58.56 -21.18 3.48
C TYR A 12 58.62 -20.68 4.92
N ASN A 13 59.66 -19.92 5.28
CA ASN A 13 59.77 -19.31 6.61
C ASN A 13 58.64 -18.32 6.86
N MET A 14 58.30 -17.50 5.87
CA MET A 14 57.19 -16.56 5.97
C MET A 14 55.85 -17.27 6.06
N TYR A 15 55.64 -18.36 5.32
CA TYR A 15 54.46 -19.20 5.43
C TYR A 15 54.35 -19.82 6.83
N ALA A 16 55.41 -20.44 7.35
CA ALA A 16 55.41 -21.04 8.68
C ALA A 16 55.15 -20.01 9.80
N MET A 17 55.74 -18.81 9.69
CA MET A 17 55.47 -17.71 10.63
C MET A 17 54.02 -17.25 10.57
N ARG A 18 53.44 -17.11 9.36
CA ARG A 18 52.04 -16.74 9.19
C ARG A 18 51.09 -17.79 9.75
N THR A 19 51.36 -19.08 9.49
CA THR A 19 50.54 -20.17 10.04
C THR A 19 50.57 -20.18 11.57
N ARG A 20 51.74 -20.03 12.19
CA ARG A 20 51.86 -19.92 13.66
C ARG A 20 51.10 -18.73 14.24
N MET A 21 51.16 -17.58 13.58
CA MET A 21 50.40 -16.40 14.03
C MET A 21 48.89 -16.66 13.97
N ILE A 22 48.39 -17.28 12.89
CA ILE A 22 46.98 -17.62 12.76
C ILE A 22 46.56 -18.62 13.84
N GLU A 23 47.37 -19.66 14.10
CA GLU A 23 47.10 -20.64 15.15
C GLU A 23 47.02 -19.99 16.54
N GLN A 24 47.93 -19.05 16.86
CA GLN A 24 47.89 -18.32 18.12
C GLN A 24 46.62 -17.45 18.26
N ILE A 25 46.23 -16.76 17.19
CA ILE A 25 44.99 -15.97 17.15
C ILE A 25 43.78 -16.88 17.33
N ASN A 26 43.74 -18.03 16.66
CA ASN A 26 42.66 -19.00 16.81
C ASN A 26 42.58 -19.58 18.22
N GLN A 27 43.71 -19.83 18.89
CA GLN A 27 43.69 -20.29 20.29
C GLN A 27 43.15 -19.22 21.25
N GLN A 28 43.48 -17.95 21.03
CA GLN A 28 43.03 -16.84 21.88
C GLN A 28 41.55 -16.50 21.66
N PHE A 29 41.12 -16.41 20.40
CA PHE A 29 39.79 -15.90 20.05
C PHE A 29 38.80 -17.00 19.64
N ARG A 30 39.24 -18.26 19.58
CA ARG A 30 38.44 -19.43 19.19
C ARG A 30 37.63 -19.20 17.92
N LEU A 31 38.23 -18.55 16.92
CA LEU A 31 37.56 -18.18 15.67
C LEU A 31 36.96 -19.38 14.93
N ASP A 32 37.59 -20.56 15.04
CA ASP A 32 37.08 -21.81 14.46
C ASP A 32 35.74 -22.25 15.08
N GLN A 33 35.45 -21.83 16.32
CA GLN A 33 34.19 -22.10 17.01
C GLN A 33 33.12 -21.04 16.72
N ALA A 34 33.44 -19.95 16.01
CA ALA A 34 32.48 -18.90 15.69
C ALA A 34 31.31 -19.42 14.85
N ALA A 35 31.56 -20.41 13.97
CA ALA A 35 30.51 -21.08 13.18
C ALA A 35 29.55 -21.95 14.03
N SER A 36 29.95 -22.32 15.25
CA SER A 36 29.13 -23.12 16.18
C SER A 36 28.24 -22.28 17.10
N ILE A 37 28.41 -20.95 17.10
CA ILE A 37 27.57 -20.03 17.86
C ILE A 37 26.23 -19.94 17.12
N PRO A 38 25.10 -20.38 17.71
CA PRO A 38 23.80 -20.22 17.07
C PRO A 38 23.53 -18.72 16.93
N ALA A 39 23.17 -18.28 15.72
CA ALA A 39 22.84 -16.89 15.45
C ALA A 39 21.62 -16.46 16.30
N GLN A 40 21.89 -15.84 17.45
CA GLN A 40 20.83 -15.31 18.33
C GLN A 40 20.20 -14.04 17.76
N LEU A 41 20.84 -13.42 16.77
CA LEU A 41 20.37 -12.18 16.14
C LEU A 41 20.47 -12.31 14.62
N GLN A 42 19.32 -12.42 13.96
CA GLN A 42 19.22 -12.28 12.52
C GLN A 42 19.20 -10.77 12.22
N VAL A 43 20.38 -10.19 11.95
CA VAL A 43 20.45 -8.82 11.42
C VAL A 43 19.97 -8.89 9.97
N LEU A 44 18.75 -8.44 9.73
CA LEU A 44 18.27 -8.17 8.39
C LEU A 44 19.11 -7.02 7.82
N ASP A 45 19.95 -7.33 6.83
CA ASP A 45 20.66 -6.32 6.04
C ASP A 45 19.63 -5.55 5.22
N ILE A 46 19.17 -4.42 5.77
CA ILE A 46 18.38 -3.43 5.04
C ILE A 46 19.39 -2.47 4.44
N TYR A 47 20.10 -2.88 3.37
CA TYR A 47 20.83 -1.90 2.57
C TYR A 47 19.81 -0.90 2.04
N PRO A 48 19.92 0.40 2.38
CA PRO A 48 19.04 1.39 1.78
C PRO A 48 19.37 1.46 0.30
N LYS A 49 18.38 1.20 -0.55
CA LYS A 49 18.49 1.56 -1.97
C LYS A 49 18.73 3.06 -2.03
N MET A 50 19.53 3.51 -3.00
CA MET A 50 20.04 4.89 -3.18
C MET A 50 18.97 6.01 -3.12
N THR A 51 17.68 5.66 -3.05
CA THR A 51 16.55 6.54 -2.81
C THR A 51 16.57 7.29 -1.48
N GLU A 52 17.26 6.79 -0.45
CA GLU A 52 17.28 7.47 0.86
C GLU A 52 18.15 8.74 0.89
N LEU A 53 19.20 8.81 0.07
CA LEU A 53 19.99 10.05 -0.08
C LEU A 53 19.18 11.13 -0.81
N ASP A 54 18.42 10.76 -1.84
CA ASP A 54 17.54 11.68 -2.57
C ASP A 54 16.40 12.22 -1.67
N ILE A 55 15.95 11.40 -0.72
CA ILE A 55 15.04 11.75 0.36
C ILE A 55 15.68 12.75 1.34
N LEU A 56 16.90 12.47 1.81
CA LEU A 56 17.64 13.33 2.73
C LEU A 56 17.99 14.68 2.10
N LEU A 57 18.33 14.69 0.82
CA LEU A 57 18.65 15.89 0.04
C LEU A 57 17.39 16.63 -0.43
N GLY A 58 16.19 16.12 -0.16
CA GLY A 58 14.92 16.75 -0.51
C GLY A 58 14.64 16.81 -2.02
N ILE A 59 15.34 16.00 -2.81
CA ILE A 59 15.22 15.95 -4.27
C ILE A 59 13.89 15.31 -4.68
N VAL A 60 13.38 14.38 -3.86
CA VAL A 60 12.09 13.69 -4.09
C VAL A 60 11.10 14.03 -2.98
N PRO A 61 9.86 14.46 -3.30
CA PRO A 61 8.84 14.72 -2.29
C PRO A 61 8.39 13.42 -1.63
N LEU A 62 8.67 13.29 -0.34
CA LEU A 62 8.21 12.19 0.50
C LEU A 62 6.78 12.46 0.97
N HIS A 63 5.82 11.75 0.39
CA HIS A 63 4.52 11.56 1.04
C HIS A 63 4.60 10.34 1.96
N THR A 64 5.18 10.52 3.15
CA THR A 64 5.00 9.56 4.25
C THR A 64 3.65 9.81 4.90
N PRO A 65 2.62 8.96 4.68
CA PRO A 65 1.41 9.05 5.47
C PRO A 65 1.80 8.78 6.93
N TRP A 66 1.44 9.71 7.83
CA TRP A 66 1.71 9.67 9.27
C TRP A 66 1.08 8.46 9.99
N ALA A 67 0.29 7.64 9.29
CA ALA A 67 -0.24 6.38 9.79
C ALA A 67 -0.49 5.35 8.68
N TYR A 68 -0.11 4.10 8.94
CA TYR A 68 -0.45 2.93 8.13
C TYR A 68 -1.63 2.20 8.77
N PHE A 69 -2.85 2.64 8.44
CA PHE A 69 -4.05 1.85 8.74
C PHE A 69 -4.63 1.35 7.43
N PHE A 70 -5.06 0.09 7.43
CA PHE A 70 -5.87 -0.39 6.33
C PHE A 70 -7.17 0.44 6.29
N PRO A 71 -7.54 0.97 5.13
CA PRO A 71 -8.79 1.69 5.02
C PRO A 71 -9.94 0.74 5.41
N PRO A 72 -10.94 1.20 6.20
CA PRO A 72 -12.14 0.43 6.45
C PRO A 72 -12.73 -0.10 5.13
N PRO A 73 -13.43 -1.25 5.14
CA PRO A 73 -13.90 -1.90 3.91
C PRO A 73 -14.77 -1.00 3.01
N ALA A 74 -15.37 0.06 3.56
CA ALA A 74 -16.16 1.06 2.82
C ALA A 74 -15.48 2.44 2.63
N PHE A 75 -14.21 2.62 2.99
CA PHE A 75 -13.54 3.92 2.98
C PHE A 75 -13.50 4.59 1.59
N ARG A 76 -13.46 3.79 0.52
CA ARG A 76 -13.50 4.31 -0.85
C ARG A 76 -14.86 4.93 -1.21
N PHE A 77 -15.94 4.48 -0.56
CA PHE A 77 -17.28 5.08 -0.70
C PHE A 77 -17.47 6.33 0.17
N ILE A 78 -16.61 6.51 1.19
CA ILE A 78 -16.62 7.69 2.08
C ILE A 78 -15.99 8.91 1.42
N ARG A 79 -15.16 8.74 0.37
CA ARG A 79 -14.67 9.85 -0.47
C ARG A 79 -15.79 10.43 -1.33
N ARG A 80 -16.81 11.01 -0.69
CA ARG A 80 -17.65 12.02 -1.31
C ARG A 80 -17.26 13.38 -0.75
N SER A 81 -17.49 14.40 -1.57
CA SER A 81 -17.31 15.79 -1.17
C SER A 81 -18.02 16.03 0.18
N PRO A 82 -17.35 16.61 1.19
CA PRO A 82 -18.00 16.94 2.46
C PRO A 82 -19.19 17.92 2.30
N PHE A 83 -19.35 18.51 1.11
CA PHE A 83 -20.46 19.38 0.75
C PHE A 83 -21.65 18.65 0.10
N SER A 84 -21.52 17.39 -0.34
CA SER A 84 -22.64 16.68 -0.98
C SER A 84 -23.65 16.11 0.02
N TYR A 85 -23.21 15.74 1.22
CA TYR A 85 -24.07 15.04 2.21
C TYR A 85 -25.02 15.95 2.99
N ARG A 86 -24.81 17.27 2.98
CA ARG A 86 -25.65 18.20 3.78
C ARG A 86 -26.84 18.78 3.03
N VAL A 87 -26.88 18.66 1.70
CA VAL A 87 -27.81 19.44 0.87
C VAL A 87 -28.92 18.59 0.24
N VAL A 88 -28.76 17.27 0.12
CA VAL A 88 -29.74 16.42 -0.59
C VAL A 88 -29.99 15.10 0.15
N PRO A 89 -31.25 14.68 0.32
CA PRO A 89 -31.56 13.32 0.74
C PRO A 89 -31.14 12.35 -0.37
N SER A 90 -29.95 11.75 -0.26
CA SER A 90 -29.57 10.59 -1.09
C SER A 90 -29.87 9.32 -0.30
N MET A 91 -30.55 8.36 -0.93
CA MET A 91 -30.77 6.99 -0.44
C MET A 91 -29.46 6.18 -0.50
N GLY A 92 -28.41 6.68 0.16
CA GLY A 92 -27.11 5.98 0.22
C GLY A 92 -26.21 6.17 -1.00
N SER A 93 -25.46 5.11 -1.33
CA SER A 93 -24.48 5.11 -2.43
C SER A 93 -25.13 4.94 -3.82
N TYR A 94 -24.46 5.33 -4.92
CA TYR A 94 -25.01 5.07 -6.27
C TYR A 94 -25.18 3.56 -6.53
N GLU A 95 -24.25 2.76 -6.01
CA GLU A 95 -24.31 1.31 -6.06
C GLU A 95 -25.47 0.75 -5.23
N GLU A 96 -25.72 1.33 -4.04
CA GLU A 96 -26.87 0.97 -3.21
C GLU A 96 -28.19 1.33 -3.90
N GLN A 97 -28.27 2.49 -4.55
CA GLN A 97 -29.45 2.89 -5.33
C GLN A 97 -29.72 1.93 -6.49
N GLU A 98 -28.68 1.55 -7.24
CA GLU A 98 -28.81 0.59 -8.35
C GLU A 98 -29.21 -0.81 -7.84
N GLN A 99 -28.70 -1.23 -6.68
CA GLN A 99 -29.10 -2.47 -6.03
C GLN A 99 -30.56 -2.42 -5.56
N GLU A 100 -31.01 -1.30 -5.00
CA GLU A 100 -32.39 -1.09 -4.57
C GLU A 100 -33.37 -1.05 -5.74
N GLU A 101 -32.99 -0.44 -6.87
CA GLU A 101 -33.79 -0.44 -8.09
C GLU A 101 -33.93 -1.86 -8.65
N LYS A 102 -32.83 -2.62 -8.72
CA LYS A 102 -32.85 -4.05 -9.10
C LYS A 102 -33.70 -4.89 -8.15
N LYS A 103 -33.65 -4.62 -6.84
CA LYS A 103 -34.51 -5.28 -5.85
C LYS A 103 -35.98 -4.95 -6.13
N LEU A 104 -36.31 -3.68 -6.36
CA LEU A 104 -37.67 -3.23 -6.65
C LEU A 104 -38.23 -3.92 -7.90
N ASP A 105 -37.42 -4.05 -8.95
CA ASP A 105 -37.82 -4.74 -10.19
C ASP A 105 -38.17 -6.20 -9.98
N ASN A 106 -37.40 -6.90 -9.14
CA ASN A 106 -37.57 -8.32 -8.85
C ASN A 106 -38.75 -8.64 -7.91
N ILE A 107 -39.36 -7.65 -7.26
CA ILE A 107 -40.53 -7.87 -6.40
C ILE A 107 -41.77 -8.16 -7.28
N PRO A 108 -42.40 -9.35 -7.15
CA PRO A 108 -43.64 -9.66 -7.86
C PRO A 108 -44.78 -8.83 -7.28
N CYS A 109 -45.55 -8.17 -8.14
CA CYS A 109 -46.75 -7.44 -7.75
C CYS A 109 -47.98 -8.28 -8.09
N THR A 110 -48.87 -8.47 -7.13
CA THR A 110 -50.05 -9.33 -7.25
C THR A 110 -51.33 -8.50 -7.32
N SER A 111 -51.34 -7.32 -6.70
CA SER A 111 -52.47 -6.37 -6.69
C SER A 111 -52.27 -5.20 -7.65
N ALA A 112 -53.37 -4.64 -8.16
CA ALA A 112 -53.35 -3.41 -8.95
C ALA A 112 -52.89 -2.18 -8.14
N GLU A 113 -53.01 -2.22 -6.81
CA GLU A 113 -52.51 -1.18 -5.90
C GLU A 113 -50.97 -1.25 -5.79
N GLU A 114 -50.41 -2.44 -5.62
CA GLU A 114 -48.96 -2.68 -5.55
C GLU A 114 -48.25 -2.27 -6.86
N LEU A 115 -48.90 -2.45 -8.01
CA LEU A 115 -48.37 -2.00 -9.30
C LEU A 115 -48.23 -0.47 -9.36
N LYS A 116 -49.23 0.27 -8.83
CA LYS A 116 -49.18 1.74 -8.77
C LYS A 116 -48.11 2.20 -7.79
N GLU A 117 -47.99 1.57 -6.64
CA GLU A 117 -46.94 1.88 -5.66
C GLU A 117 -45.54 1.65 -6.22
N LYS A 118 -45.33 0.53 -6.90
CA LYS A 118 -44.07 0.24 -7.59
C LYS A 118 -43.75 1.29 -8.65
N GLU A 119 -44.74 1.75 -9.40
CA GLU A 119 -44.56 2.80 -10.40
C GLU A 119 -44.21 4.17 -9.76
N ILE A 120 -44.84 4.52 -8.64
CA ILE A 120 -44.52 5.73 -7.87
C ILE A 120 -43.08 5.67 -7.34
N LEU A 121 -42.67 4.53 -6.77
CA LEU A 121 -41.31 4.34 -6.27
C LEU A 121 -40.27 4.46 -7.38
N LYS A 122 -40.53 3.88 -8.56
CA LYS A 122 -39.69 4.07 -9.76
C LYS A 122 -39.62 5.54 -10.18
N GLY A 123 -40.73 6.27 -10.08
CA GLY A 123 -40.75 7.72 -10.30
C GLY A 123 -39.81 8.47 -9.36
N CYS A 124 -39.82 8.14 -8.07
CA CYS A 124 -38.91 8.72 -7.09
C CYS A 124 -37.43 8.47 -7.44
N PHE A 125 -37.05 7.25 -7.83
CA PHE A 125 -35.68 6.94 -8.23
C PHE A 125 -35.21 7.78 -9.44
N ARG A 126 -36.07 7.98 -10.44
CA ARG A 126 -35.76 8.83 -11.60
C ARG A 126 -35.54 10.29 -11.24
N GLU A 127 -36.36 10.85 -10.36
CA GLU A 127 -36.18 12.23 -9.90
C GLU A 127 -34.89 12.40 -9.10
N MET A 128 -34.53 11.39 -8.29
CA MET A 128 -33.24 11.38 -7.58
C MET A 128 -32.05 11.33 -8.55
N GLU A 129 -32.13 10.53 -9.61
CA GLU A 129 -31.08 10.47 -10.63
C GLU A 129 -30.89 11.84 -11.33
N LYS A 130 -31.99 12.53 -11.65
CA LYS A 130 -31.93 13.90 -12.20
C LYS A 130 -31.22 14.87 -11.24
N LEU A 131 -31.58 14.84 -9.96
CA LEU A 131 -30.96 15.69 -8.94
C LEU A 131 -29.46 15.40 -8.81
N ASN A 132 -29.08 14.12 -8.80
CA ASN A 132 -27.68 13.69 -8.76
C ASN A 132 -26.89 14.16 -10.00
N ASN A 133 -27.50 14.11 -11.18
CA ASN A 133 -26.89 14.60 -12.42
C ASN A 133 -26.67 16.12 -12.39
N TRP A 134 -27.65 16.88 -11.91
CA TRP A 134 -27.50 18.33 -11.73
C TRP A 134 -26.42 18.68 -10.71
N LEU A 135 -26.35 17.94 -9.60
CA LEU A 135 -25.33 18.14 -8.59
C LEU A 135 -23.92 17.84 -9.12
N SER A 136 -23.77 16.74 -9.88
CA SER A 136 -22.52 16.39 -10.54
C SER A 136 -22.07 17.49 -11.52
N PHE A 137 -23.01 18.06 -12.27
CA PHE A 137 -22.75 19.18 -13.17
C PHE A 137 -22.30 20.44 -12.43
N ILE A 138 -22.99 20.79 -11.33
CA ILE A 138 -22.63 21.95 -10.50
C ILE A 138 -21.24 21.76 -9.89
N VAL A 139 -20.95 20.59 -9.32
CA VAL A 139 -19.62 20.26 -8.77
C VAL A 139 -18.54 20.34 -9.83
N GLY A 140 -18.80 19.82 -11.04
CA GLY A 140 -17.88 19.93 -12.17
C GLY A 140 -17.58 21.39 -12.55
N ARG A 141 -18.60 22.24 -12.61
CA ARG A 141 -18.41 23.67 -12.86
C ARG A 141 -17.67 24.39 -11.74
N VAL A 142 -18.00 24.11 -10.48
CA VAL A 142 -17.29 24.69 -9.32
C VAL A 142 -15.82 24.26 -9.32
N GLY A 143 -15.52 23.01 -9.68
CA GLY A 143 -14.16 22.52 -9.86
C GLY A 143 -13.39 23.27 -10.94
N GLN A 144 -14.03 23.55 -12.08
CA GLN A 144 -13.44 24.38 -13.15
C GLN A 144 -13.15 25.81 -12.70
N PHE A 145 -14.05 26.42 -11.90
CA PHE A 145 -13.82 27.77 -11.35
C PHE A 145 -12.72 27.83 -10.30
N LEU A 146 -12.53 26.76 -9.52
CA LEU A 146 -11.47 26.66 -8.51
C LEU A 146 -10.10 26.32 -9.10
N GLN A 147 -10.06 25.77 -10.32
CA GLN A 147 -8.81 25.39 -10.99
C GLN A 147 -8.06 26.55 -11.66
N GLY A 148 -8.62 27.78 -11.68
CA GLY A 148 -7.93 29.04 -11.99
C GLY A 148 -6.80 28.97 -13.00
#